data_AF-G9ZQN4-F1
#
_entry.id   AF-G9ZQN4-F1
#
_cell.length_a   1.000
_cell.length_b   1.000
_cell.length_c   1.000
_cell.angle_alpha   90.00
_cell.angle_beta   90.00
_cell.angle_gamma   90.00
#
_symmetry.space_group_name_H-M   'P 1'
#
loop_
_entity.id
_entity.type
_entity.pdbx_description
1 polymer ?
#
loop_
_entity_poly.entity_id
_entity_poly.type
_entity_poly.pdbx_seq_one_letter_code
_entity_poly.pdbx_strand_id
1 'polypeptide(L)'
;MSKPNQLLNIEVGTFKRQGNQLILELNHNQFRYDQLSELNELKQSDANFLQLVNVVEQDQKVVLTYTLPDKVRSLKELPQENKAIRSAIAKEIMAQNVVADSQYHIALNPANLDITPCNMFG
;
A
#
# COMPACT_ATOMS: atom_id res chain seq x y z
N MET A 1 21.44 -6.72 -6.87
CA MET A 1 20.39 -7.64 -7.33
C MET A 1 19.09 -6.88 -7.38
N SER A 2 18.42 -6.82 -8.53
CA SER A 2 17.09 -6.22 -8.64
C SER A 2 16.13 -7.03 -7.78
N LYS A 3 15.36 -6.38 -6.89
CA LYS A 3 14.33 -7.07 -6.11
C LYS A 3 13.35 -7.74 -7.09
N PRO A 4 12.99 -9.02 -6.89
CA PRO A 4 12.06 -9.70 -7.78
C PRO A 4 10.71 -8.98 -7.77
N ASN A 5 10.04 -8.95 -8.93
CA ASN A 5 8.69 -8.43 -9.02
C ASN A 5 7.78 -9.25 -8.10
N GLN A 6 7.05 -8.58 -7.23
CA GLN A 6 6.15 -9.20 -6.26
C GLN A 6 4.70 -8.86 -6.59
N LEU A 7 3.83 -9.87 -6.60
CA LEU A 7 2.39 -9.73 -6.76
C LEU A 7 1.69 -9.85 -5.41
N LEU A 8 0.89 -8.85 -5.05
CA LEU A 8 0.23 -8.74 -3.75
C LEU A 8 -1.28 -8.55 -3.97
N ASN A 9 -2.01 -9.67 -3.91
CA ASN A 9 -3.46 -9.70 -4.13
C ASN A 9 -4.24 -9.11 -2.94
N ILE A 10 -5.25 -8.31 -3.27
CA ILE A 10 -6.30 -7.78 -2.39
C ILE A 10 -7.68 -8.06 -3.00
N GLU A 11 -8.74 -7.67 -2.31
CA GLU A 11 -10.13 -7.97 -2.67
C GLU A 11 -10.53 -7.37 -4.02
N VAL A 12 -9.97 -6.21 -4.37
CA VAL A 12 -10.35 -5.44 -5.58
C VAL A 12 -9.34 -5.60 -6.72
N GLY A 13 -8.14 -6.09 -6.45
CA GLY A 13 -7.09 -6.21 -7.47
C GLY A 13 -5.77 -6.75 -6.95
N THR A 14 -4.69 -6.49 -7.68
CA THR A 14 -3.35 -6.98 -7.34
C THR A 14 -2.37 -5.83 -7.44
N PHE A 15 -1.64 -5.57 -6.35
CA PHE A 15 -0.47 -4.70 -6.44
C PHE A 15 0.71 -5.43 -7.09
N LYS A 16 1.42 -4.72 -7.95
CA LYS A 16 2.69 -5.13 -8.55
C LYS A 16 3.79 -4.24 -7.99
N ARG A 17 4.80 -4.84 -7.35
CA ARG A 17 6.04 -4.12 -6.97
C ARG A 17 7.02 -4.15 -8.12
N GLN A 18 7.48 -2.96 -8.53
CA GLN A 18 8.48 -2.78 -9.58
C GLN A 18 9.47 -1.69 -9.17
N GLY A 19 10.67 -2.10 -8.73
CA GLY A 19 11.68 -1.17 -8.24
C GLY A 19 11.18 -0.35 -7.05
N ASN A 20 11.15 0.97 -7.21
CA ASN A 20 10.70 1.95 -6.21
C ASN A 20 9.24 2.37 -6.41
N GLN A 21 8.44 1.54 -7.09
CA GLN A 21 7.04 1.78 -7.34
C GLN A 21 6.17 0.60 -6.92
N LEU A 22 4.97 0.93 -6.45
CA LEU A 22 3.87 0.00 -6.24
C LEU A 22 2.75 0.39 -7.20
N ILE A 23 2.31 -0.54 -8.05
CA ILE A 23 1.31 -0.29 -9.09
C ILE A 23 0.06 -1.10 -8.75
N LEU A 24 -1.11 -0.45 -8.72
CA LEU A 24 -2.41 -1.09 -8.59
C LEU A 24 -3.20 -0.86 -9.88
N GLU A 25 -3.64 -1.96 -10.50
CA GLU A 25 -4.56 -1.93 -11.64
C GLU A 25 -5.94 -2.38 -11.16
N LEU A 26 -6.95 -1.54 -11.34
CA LEU A 26 -8.35 -1.84 -11.04
C LEU A 26 -9.20 -1.64 -12.28
N ASN A 27 -10.20 -2.48 -12.50
CA ASN A 27 -11.14 -2.26 -13.61
C ASN A 27 -11.99 -1.01 -13.33
N HIS A 28 -12.27 -0.21 -14.35
CA HIS A 28 -13.10 0.99 -14.26
C HIS A 28 -14.48 0.69 -13.65
N ASN A 29 -15.04 -0.49 -13.89
CA ASN A 29 -16.33 -0.91 -13.32
C ASN A 29 -16.33 -1.09 -11.79
N GLN A 30 -15.16 -1.06 -11.15
CA GLN A 30 -15.04 -1.07 -9.69
C GLN A 30 -15.13 0.34 -9.09
N PHE A 31 -15.10 1.38 -9.91
CA PHE A 31 -15.20 2.76 -9.46
C PHE A 31 -16.60 3.33 -9.69
N ARG A 32 -16.92 4.36 -8.91
CA ARG A 32 -18.16 5.14 -9.01
C ARG A 32 -17.90 6.65 -9.15
N TYR A 33 -16.72 7.05 -9.61
CA TYR A 33 -16.44 8.46 -9.90
C TYR A 33 -17.10 8.88 -11.21
N ASP A 34 -17.39 10.17 -11.36
CA ASP A 34 -17.85 10.75 -12.62
C ASP A 34 -16.67 11.21 -13.47
N GLN A 35 -15.60 11.70 -12.83
CA GLN A 35 -14.36 12.14 -13.47
C GLN A 35 -13.12 11.61 -12.75
N LEU A 36 -12.11 11.19 -13.52
CA LEU A 36 -10.83 10.71 -12.98
C LEU A 36 -10.13 11.77 -12.08
N SER A 37 -10.41 13.05 -12.32
CA SER A 37 -9.88 14.17 -11.53
C SER A 37 -10.28 14.12 -10.06
N GLU A 38 -11.38 13.46 -9.70
CA GLU A 38 -11.81 13.23 -8.31
C GLU A 38 -10.74 12.44 -7.55
N LEU A 39 -10.05 11.50 -8.20
CA LEU A 39 -8.99 10.71 -7.59
C LEU A 39 -7.71 11.52 -7.31
N ASN A 40 -7.63 12.78 -7.73
CA ASN A 40 -6.48 13.64 -7.38
C ASN A 40 -6.43 13.96 -5.89
N GLU A 41 -7.54 13.86 -5.15
CA GLU A 41 -7.52 14.02 -3.69
C GLU A 41 -6.59 13.00 -3.02
N LEU A 42 -6.46 11.80 -3.60
CA LEU A 42 -5.61 10.72 -3.10
C LEU A 42 -4.10 11.02 -3.27
N LYS A 43 -3.75 12.08 -4.00
CA LYS A 43 -2.35 12.55 -4.13
C LYS A 43 -1.92 13.42 -2.96
N GLN A 44 -2.83 13.80 -2.05
CA GLN A 44 -2.45 14.48 -0.83
C GLN A 44 -1.57 13.57 0.03
N SER A 45 -0.49 14.14 0.57
CA SER A 45 0.47 13.38 1.37
C SER A 45 -0.10 13.12 2.76
N ASP A 46 -0.02 11.88 3.21
CA ASP A 46 -0.41 11.45 4.55
C ASP A 46 0.66 10.49 5.07
N ALA A 47 1.07 10.66 6.33
CA ALA A 47 2.16 9.89 6.93
C ALA A 47 1.87 8.39 7.04
N ASN A 48 0.59 7.99 7.04
CA ASN A 48 0.17 6.59 7.15
C ASN A 48 0.01 5.89 5.80
N PHE A 49 0.10 6.61 4.67
CA PHE A 49 -0.13 6.06 3.33
C PHE A 49 1.06 6.29 2.41
N LEU A 50 1.26 5.38 1.45
CA LEU A 50 2.23 5.59 0.39
C LEU A 50 1.78 6.74 -0.52
N GLN A 51 2.74 7.58 -0.92
CA GLN A 51 2.45 8.70 -1.80
C GLN A 51 2.01 8.22 -3.19
N LEU A 52 0.76 8.53 -3.56
CA LEU A 52 0.27 8.37 -4.93
C LEU A 52 0.91 9.43 -5.83
N VAL A 53 1.58 9.00 -6.91
CA VAL A 53 2.27 9.90 -7.85
C VAL A 53 1.63 9.94 -9.22
N ASN A 54 0.89 8.91 -9.61
CA ASN A 54 0.21 8.87 -10.89
C ASN A 54 -1.13 8.12 -10.82
N VAL A 55 -2.11 8.62 -11.56
CA VAL A 55 -3.42 7.98 -11.78
C VAL A 55 -3.75 8.17 -13.25
N VAL A 56 -3.96 7.08 -13.98
CA VAL A 56 -4.30 7.11 -15.41
C VAL A 56 -5.36 6.07 -15.72
N GLU A 57 -6.21 6.36 -16.71
CA GLU A 57 -7.08 5.36 -17.34
C GLU A 57 -6.40 4.78 -18.58
N GLN A 58 -6.36 3.46 -18.68
CA GLN A 58 -5.83 2.71 -19.81
C GLN A 58 -6.64 1.42 -19.99
N ASP A 59 -7.13 1.15 -21.21
CA ASP A 59 -7.79 -0.12 -21.57
C ASP A 59 -8.86 -0.59 -20.56
N GLN A 60 -9.78 0.32 -20.19
CA GLN A 60 -10.85 0.10 -19.19
C GLN A 60 -10.38 -0.16 -17.75
N LYS A 61 -9.12 0.18 -17.44
CA LYS A 61 -8.56 0.12 -16.10
C LYS A 61 -8.16 1.50 -15.63
N VAL A 62 -8.22 1.67 -14.31
CA VAL A 62 -7.55 2.75 -13.60
C VAL A 62 -6.27 2.19 -13.01
N VAL A 63 -5.16 2.84 -13.34
CA VAL A 63 -3.81 2.47 -12.91
C VAL A 63 -3.34 3.51 -11.91
N LEU A 64 -3.16 3.09 -10.65
CA LEU A 64 -2.61 3.90 -9.58
C LEU A 64 -1.14 3.53 -9.38
N THR A 65 -0.27 4.52 -9.38
CA THR A 65 1.17 4.33 -9.14
C THR A 65 1.59 5.08 -7.89
N TYR A 66 2.13 4.35 -6.93
CA TYR A 66 2.63 4.88 -5.66
C TYR A 66 4.16 4.85 -5.62
N THR A 67 4.76 5.81 -4.95
CA THR A 67 6.17 5.75 -4.58
C THR A 67 6.36 4.75 -3.46
N LEU A 68 7.32 3.84 -3.63
CA LEU A 68 7.73 2.89 -2.60
C LEU A 68 9.11 3.31 -2.06
N PRO A 69 9.18 3.83 -0.81
CA PRO A 69 10.45 4.23 -0.22
C PRO A 69 11.43 3.07 -0.07
N ASP A 70 12.72 3.40 -0.02
CA ASP A 70 13.76 2.42 0.25
C ASP A 70 13.56 1.76 1.62
N LYS A 71 13.96 0.50 1.74
CA LYS A 71 13.88 -0.33 2.97
C LYS A 71 12.47 -0.74 3.41
N VAL A 72 11.41 -0.25 2.78
CA VAL A 72 10.06 -0.73 3.04
C VAL A 72 9.92 -2.20 2.60
N ARG A 73 9.27 -3.00 3.44
CA ARG A 73 9.00 -4.43 3.24
C ARG A 73 7.51 -4.73 3.38
N SER A 74 7.02 -5.69 2.59
CA SER A 74 5.62 -6.12 2.72
C SER A 74 5.38 -6.82 4.05
N LEU A 75 4.23 -6.60 4.67
CA LEU A 75 3.79 -7.38 5.83
C LEU A 75 3.71 -8.89 5.53
N LYS A 76 3.60 -9.32 4.27
CA LYS A 76 3.66 -10.75 3.91
C LYS A 76 5.01 -11.41 4.22
N GLU A 77 6.07 -10.65 4.43
CA GLU A 77 7.38 -11.17 4.84
C GLU A 77 7.47 -11.42 6.35
N LEU A 78 6.49 -10.92 7.13
CA LEU A 78 6.43 -11.02 8.59
C LEU A 78 6.55 -12.43 9.17
N PRO A 79 6.02 -13.52 8.55
CA PRO A 79 6.16 -14.87 9.09
C PRO A 79 7.61 -15.31 9.34
N GLN A 80 8.57 -14.68 8.65
CA GLN A 80 10.01 -14.95 8.82
C GLN A 80 10.62 -14.28 10.05
N GLU A 81 9.96 -13.27 10.63
CA GLU A 81 10.42 -12.55 11.81
C GLU A 81 10.08 -13.31 13.10
N ASN A 82 10.84 -13.08 14.17
CA ASN A 82 10.57 -13.72 15.47
C ASN A 82 9.30 -13.17 16.14
N LYS A 83 8.74 -13.91 17.11
CA LYS A 83 7.47 -13.55 17.79
C LYS A 83 7.49 -12.15 18.40
N ALA A 84 8.59 -11.73 19.03
CA ALA A 84 8.69 -10.42 19.67
C ALA A 84 8.58 -9.29 18.63
N ILE A 85 9.31 -9.41 17.52
CA ILE A 85 9.26 -8.48 16.39
C ILE A 85 7.85 -8.43 15.80
N ARG A 86 7.23 -9.60 15.55
CA ARG A 86 5.86 -9.66 15.02
C ARG A 86 4.84 -8.97 15.93
N SER A 87 4.95 -9.18 17.25
CA SER A 87 4.07 -8.55 18.23
C SER A 87 4.27 -7.03 18.30
N ALA A 88 5.52 -6.54 18.21
CA ALA A 88 5.80 -5.10 18.18
C ALA A 88 5.20 -4.43 16.94
N ILE A 89 5.37 -5.05 15.76
CA ILE A 89 4.78 -4.56 14.50
C ILE A 89 3.24 -4.53 14.58
N ALA A 90 2.62 -5.61 15.09
CA ALA A 90 1.17 -5.63 15.24
C ALA A 90 0.66 -4.52 16.19
N LYS A 91 1.38 -4.27 17.30
CA LYS A 91 1.06 -3.18 18.22
C LYS A 91 1.14 -1.82 17.55
N GLU A 92 2.17 -1.60 16.73
CA GLU A 92 2.35 -0.35 15.99
C GLU A 92 1.22 -0.11 14.98
N ILE A 93 0.86 -1.13 14.19
CA ILE A 93 -0.26 -1.05 13.24
C ILE A 93 -1.57 -0.69 13.95
N MET A 94 -1.84 -1.30 15.11
CA MET A 94 -3.04 -0.98 15.89
C MET A 94 -3.01 0.43 16.48
N ALA A 95 -1.83 0.94 16.85
CA ALA A 95 -1.68 2.27 17.43
C ALA A 95 -1.91 3.41 16.41
N GLN A 96 -1.63 3.18 15.12
CA GLN A 96 -1.93 4.14 14.06
C GLN A 96 -3.44 4.35 13.86
N ASN A 97 -4.26 3.38 14.27
CA ASN A 97 -5.73 3.48 14.31
C ASN A 97 -6.40 3.97 13.01
N VAL A 98 -5.75 3.74 11.86
CA VAL A 98 -6.15 4.31 10.55
C VAL A 98 -7.56 3.91 10.12
N VAL A 99 -8.08 2.79 10.60
CA VAL A 99 -9.44 2.32 10.28
C VAL A 99 -10.51 3.20 10.93
N ALA A 100 -10.23 3.74 12.13
CA ALA A 100 -11.18 4.56 12.87
C ALA A 100 -10.88 6.07 12.76
N ASP A 101 -9.63 6.44 12.47
CA ASP A 101 -9.14 7.82 12.42
C ASP A 101 -8.61 8.18 11.02
N SER A 102 -9.49 8.08 10.03
CA SER A 102 -9.22 8.50 8.65
C SER A 102 -10.49 9.03 7.99
N GLN A 103 -10.31 9.95 7.04
CA GLN A 103 -11.39 10.38 6.16
C GLN A 103 -11.77 9.32 5.11
N TYR A 104 -10.96 8.28 4.95
CA TYR A 104 -11.15 7.22 3.97
C TYR A 104 -11.71 5.94 4.60
N HIS A 105 -12.46 5.16 3.81
CA HIS A 105 -12.79 3.79 4.17
C HIS A 105 -11.61 2.86 3.90
N ILE A 106 -11.03 2.29 4.95
CA ILE A 106 -9.81 1.49 4.88
C ILE A 106 -10.09 0.03 5.20
N ALA A 107 -9.64 -0.86 4.30
CA ALA A 107 -9.60 -2.29 4.53
C ALA A 107 -8.14 -2.73 4.75
N LEU A 108 -7.88 -3.42 5.86
CA LEU A 108 -6.55 -3.93 6.16
C LEU A 108 -6.35 -5.33 5.56
N ASN A 109 -5.34 -5.50 4.73
CA ASN A 109 -4.94 -6.78 4.17
C ASN A 109 -3.40 -6.90 4.23
N PRO A 110 -2.80 -8.04 4.62
CA PRO A 110 -1.34 -8.16 4.63
C PRO A 110 -0.64 -7.78 3.31
N ALA A 111 -1.35 -7.84 2.18
CA ALA A 111 -0.89 -7.41 0.87
C ALA A 111 -0.80 -5.88 0.68
N ASN A 112 -1.55 -5.08 1.45
CA ASN A 112 -1.59 -3.62 1.35
C ASN A 112 -0.89 -2.90 2.51
N LEU A 113 -0.22 -3.68 3.37
CA LEU A 113 0.53 -3.16 4.51
C LEU A 113 2.03 -3.24 4.25
N ASP A 114 2.68 -2.13 4.54
CA ASP A 114 4.09 -1.90 4.36
C ASP A 114 4.73 -1.54 5.69
N ILE A 115 5.87 -2.16 5.98
CA ILE A 115 6.62 -1.93 7.21
C ILE A 115 7.94 -1.27 6.84
N THR A 116 8.21 -0.14 7.46
CA THR A 116 9.56 0.40 7.53
C THR A 116 10.24 -0.21 8.74
N PRO A 117 11.30 -1.03 8.57
CA PRO A 117 12.03 -1.55 9.72
C PRO A 117 12.61 -0.36 10.48
N CYS A 118 12.15 -0.15 11.72
CA CYS A 118 12.87 0.69 12.66
C CYS A 118 14.20 -0.01 12.99
N ASN A 119 15.30 0.75 13.05
CA ASN A 119 16.55 0.28 13.64
C ASN A 119 16.32 0.04 15.16
N MET A 120 15.58 -1.01 15.53
CA MET A 120 15.26 -1.30 16.93
C MET A 120 16.17 -2.36 17.56
N PHE A 121 17.16 -2.87 16.83
CA PHE A 121 18.21 -3.72 17.40
C PHE A 121 19.54 -3.42 16.69
N GLY A 122 20.29 -2.47 17.24
CA GLY A 122 21.68 -2.18 16.93
C GLY A 122 22.44 -2.00 18.24
#